data_AF-A0A3B8QIL2-F1
#
_entry.id   AF-A0A3B8QIL2-F1
#
_cell.length_a   1.000
_cell.length_b   1.000
_cell.length_c   1.000
_cell.angle_alpha   90.00
_cell.angle_beta   90.00
_cell.angle_gamma   90.00
#
_symmetry.space_group_name_H-M   'P 1'
#
loop_
_entity.id
_entity.type
_entity.pdbx_description
1 polymer ?
#
loop_
_entity_poly.entity_id
_entity_poly.type
_entity_poly.pdbx_seq_one_letter_code
_entity_poly.pdbx_strand_id
1 'polypeptide(L)'
;RFPGEALEEIYAGLLLACSRYGVDLVGGDTTSSQSGLVLSVTAVGHVAKGKSVRRDGAQAGDLLVVTGDLGAAYMGLQVLEREKAAFQANPNLQPELQGHEYVLERQLKPEARKDVAGLLAELGVTPTSMMDISDGLSSEILHLGTQSGVGCTIYEDKIPMDPQMMHLAEEFGINPITAVLNGGEDYELLFTMPIAEFDKIKANPNLTPIGHMTEDKVFQMVTNAGQTIPLEAQGWKAFSAE
;
A
#
# COMPACT_ATOMS: atom_id res chain seq x y z
N ARG A 1 19.66 24.66 0.67
CA ARG A 1 18.92 25.06 1.90
C ARG A 1 17.47 25.19 1.49
N PHE A 2 16.54 24.59 2.25
CA PHE A 2 15.11 24.75 1.96
C PHE A 2 14.70 26.20 2.25
N PRO A 3 13.97 26.86 1.35
CA PRO A 3 13.46 28.21 1.58
C PRO A 3 12.38 28.19 2.68
N GLY A 4 12.11 29.34 3.31
CA GLY A 4 11.08 29.43 4.36
C GLY A 4 9.70 29.09 3.82
N GLU A 5 9.47 29.47 2.56
CA GLU A 5 8.28 29.18 1.76
C GLU A 5 8.02 27.67 1.64
N ALA A 6 9.07 26.85 1.49
CA ALA A 6 8.91 25.40 1.43
C ALA A 6 8.39 24.82 2.77
N LEU A 7 8.75 25.45 3.90
CA LEU A 7 8.24 25.04 5.20
C LEU A 7 6.76 25.41 5.35
N GLU A 8 6.36 26.60 4.87
CA GLU A 8 4.96 27.03 4.85
C GLU A 8 4.11 26.06 4.00
N GLU A 9 4.60 25.63 2.84
CA GLU A 9 3.92 24.65 1.99
C GLU A 9 3.79 23.27 2.65
N ILE A 10 4.85 22.78 3.33
CA ILE A 10 4.79 21.53 4.11
C ILE A 10 3.71 21.62 5.18
N TYR A 11 3.67 22.71 5.95
CA TYR A 11 2.65 22.91 6.98
C TYR A 11 1.26 23.06 6.38
N ALA A 12 1.11 23.72 5.23
CA ALA A 12 -0.17 23.80 4.53
C ALA A 12 -0.67 22.40 4.12
N GLY A 13 0.22 21.53 3.61
CA GLY A 13 -0.10 20.13 3.32
C GLY A 13 -0.48 19.32 4.55
N LEU A 14 0.27 19.46 5.65
CA LEU A 14 -0.03 18.80 6.93
C LEU A 14 -1.40 19.22 7.47
N LEU A 15 -1.71 20.53 7.46
CA LEU A 15 -2.98 21.06 7.92
C LEU A 15 -4.14 20.64 7.01
N LEU A 16 -3.91 20.54 5.70
CA LEU A 16 -4.89 20.00 4.76
C LEU A 16 -5.21 18.53 5.08
N ALA A 17 -4.19 17.70 5.31
CA ALA A 17 -4.38 16.31 5.71
C ALA A 17 -5.12 16.20 7.06
N CYS A 18 -4.75 17.01 8.05
CA CYS A 18 -5.42 17.11 9.35
C CYS A 18 -6.92 17.43 9.17
N SER A 19 -7.25 18.46 8.37
CA SER A 19 -8.63 18.83 8.08
C SER A 19 -9.40 17.72 7.37
N ARG A 20 -8.79 17.05 6.38
CA ARG A 20 -9.42 15.96 5.62
C ARG A 20 -9.74 14.77 6.52
N TYR A 21 -8.80 14.38 7.38
CA TYR A 21 -8.94 13.20 8.23
C TYR A 21 -9.55 13.52 9.60
N GLY A 22 -9.88 14.77 9.89
CA GLY A 22 -10.44 15.18 11.18
C GLY A 22 -9.48 14.88 12.34
N VAL A 23 -8.20 15.20 12.15
CA VAL A 23 -7.12 15.02 13.12
C VAL A 23 -6.59 16.39 13.51
N ASP A 24 -6.25 16.57 14.79
CA ASP A 24 -5.65 17.81 15.28
C ASP A 24 -4.12 17.72 15.28
N LEU A 25 -3.46 18.77 14.78
CA LEU A 25 -2.01 18.96 14.96
C LEU A 25 -1.75 19.61 16.32
N VAL A 26 -1.40 18.80 17.32
CA VAL A 26 -1.32 19.25 18.72
C VAL A 26 0.07 19.69 19.18
N GLY A 27 1.11 19.46 18.37
CA GLY A 27 2.48 19.86 18.71
C GLY A 27 3.55 19.20 17.83
N GLY A 28 4.80 19.53 18.11
CA GLY A 28 5.98 19.01 17.43
C GLY A 28 7.27 19.66 17.94
N ASP A 29 8.40 19.26 17.39
CA ASP A 29 9.71 19.88 17.60
C ASP A 29 10.35 20.23 16.25
N THR A 30 11.24 21.22 16.25
CA THR A 30 12.00 21.60 15.05
C THR A 30 13.47 21.72 15.41
N THR A 31 14.29 20.84 14.83
CA THR A 31 15.72 20.77 15.08
C THR A 31 16.51 20.97 13.79
N SER A 32 17.60 21.74 13.85
CA SER A 32 18.50 21.94 12.70
C SER A 32 19.21 20.64 12.33
N SER A 33 19.21 20.26 11.05
CA SER A 33 19.89 19.07 10.54
C SER A 33 20.93 19.44 9.47
N GLN A 34 22.07 18.75 9.51
CA GLN A 34 23.10 18.82 8.46
C GLN A 34 22.85 17.83 7.33
N SER A 35 22.00 16.82 7.55
CA SER A 35 21.74 15.71 6.61
C SER A 35 20.59 15.97 5.64
N GLY A 36 19.97 17.16 5.69
CA GLY A 36 18.79 17.51 4.88
C GLY A 36 17.51 17.58 5.70
N LEU A 37 16.37 17.60 5.00
CA LEU A 37 15.04 17.62 5.61
C LEU A 37 14.67 16.22 6.10
N VAL A 38 14.27 16.13 7.36
CA VAL A 38 13.74 14.90 7.97
C VAL A 38 12.39 15.26 8.59
N LEU A 39 11.35 14.53 8.19
CA LEU A 39 10.01 14.67 8.75
C LEU A 39 9.71 13.42 9.58
N SER A 40 9.42 13.60 10.86
CA SER A 40 9.00 12.52 11.76
C SER A 40 7.62 12.88 12.32
N VAL A 41 6.63 12.05 12.03
CA VAL A 41 5.23 12.28 12.40
C VAL A 41 4.79 11.17 13.36
N THR A 42 4.12 11.56 14.45
CA THR A 42 3.47 10.63 15.37
C THR A 42 1.95 10.81 15.27
N ALA A 43 1.23 9.72 14.99
CA ALA A 43 -0.22 9.69 15.00
C ALA A 43 -0.72 8.95 16.25
N VAL A 44 -1.73 9.52 16.93
CA VAL A 44 -2.37 8.90 18.10
C VAL A 44 -3.85 8.76 17.82
N GLY A 45 -4.35 7.53 17.91
CA GLY A 45 -5.76 7.19 17.74
C GLY A 45 -6.29 6.38 18.91
N HIS A 46 -7.60 6.14 18.92
CA HIS A 46 -8.25 5.28 19.90
C HIS A 46 -9.16 4.27 19.23
N VAL A 47 -9.33 3.12 19.88
CA VAL A 47 -10.27 2.07 19.46
C VAL A 47 -11.00 1.56 20.71
N ALA A 48 -12.25 1.15 20.53
CA ALA A 48 -13.00 0.53 21.62
C ALA A 48 -12.25 -0.71 22.14
N LYS A 49 -12.30 -0.93 23.46
CA LYS A 49 -11.60 -2.04 24.10
C LYS A 49 -12.02 -3.38 23.46
N GLY A 50 -11.04 -4.16 23.02
CA GLY A 50 -11.27 -5.45 22.36
C GLY A 50 -11.76 -5.37 20.91
N LYS A 51 -11.79 -4.18 20.29
CA LYS A 51 -12.15 -4.00 18.87
C LYS A 51 -10.96 -3.67 17.97
N SER A 52 -9.75 -3.70 18.51
CA SER A 52 -8.53 -3.55 17.69
C SER A 52 -8.34 -4.81 16.83
N VAL A 53 -8.22 -4.61 15.52
CA VAL A 53 -7.83 -5.67 14.58
C VAL A 53 -6.30 -5.71 14.53
N ARG A 54 -5.73 -6.89 14.74
CA ARG A 54 -4.28 -7.12 14.80
C ARG A 54 -3.81 -7.90 13.58
N ARG A 55 -2.49 -8.09 13.45
CA ARG A 55 -1.88 -8.88 12.36
C ARG A 55 -1.96 -10.39 12.57
N ASP A 56 -2.20 -10.85 13.80
CA ASP A 56 -2.05 -12.24 14.24
C ASP A 56 -3.38 -12.97 14.49
N GLY A 57 -4.48 -12.48 13.91
CA GLY A 57 -5.79 -13.10 14.05
C GLY A 57 -6.25 -13.93 12.85
N ALA A 58 -5.45 -14.05 11.79
CA ALA A 58 -5.86 -14.79 10.58
C ALA A 58 -6.00 -16.29 10.88
N GLN A 59 -6.98 -16.92 10.26
CA GLN A 59 -7.27 -18.35 10.42
C GLN A 59 -7.23 -19.06 9.07
N ALA A 60 -6.91 -20.35 9.08
CA ALA A 60 -6.99 -21.18 7.89
C ALA A 60 -8.43 -21.15 7.32
N GLY A 61 -8.56 -20.91 6.01
CA GLY A 61 -9.84 -20.75 5.33
C GLY A 61 -10.39 -19.32 5.33
N ASP A 62 -9.75 -18.36 6.02
CA ASP A 62 -10.09 -16.94 5.83
C ASP A 62 -9.77 -16.52 4.40
N LEU A 63 -10.64 -15.68 3.82
CA LEU A 63 -10.33 -14.93 2.61
C LEU A 63 -9.25 -13.90 2.90
N LEU A 64 -8.37 -13.68 1.93
CA LEU A 64 -7.44 -12.57 1.92
C LEU A 64 -7.95 -11.50 0.95
N VAL A 65 -8.16 -10.28 1.45
CA VAL A 65 -8.84 -9.20 0.75
C VAL A 65 -7.97 -7.95 0.76
N VAL A 66 -7.89 -7.27 -0.38
CA VAL A 66 -7.23 -5.96 -0.49
C VAL A 66 -8.25 -4.88 -0.81
N THR A 67 -7.94 -3.65 -0.41
CA THR A 67 -8.68 -2.46 -0.83
C THR A 67 -8.02 -1.82 -2.05
N GLY A 68 -8.83 -1.16 -2.90
CA GLY A 68 -8.32 -0.42 -4.05
C GLY A 68 -7.55 -1.27 -5.07
N ASP A 69 -6.72 -0.63 -5.87
CA ASP A 69 -5.75 -1.24 -6.78
C ASP A 69 -4.32 -1.00 -6.30
N LEU A 70 -3.39 -1.83 -6.78
CA LEU A 70 -2.02 -1.91 -6.27
C LEU A 70 -0.98 -1.65 -7.36
N GLY A 71 0.23 -1.31 -6.94
CA GLY A 71 1.42 -1.11 -7.80
C GLY A 71 1.50 0.26 -8.48
N ALA A 72 0.47 1.10 -8.36
CA ALA A 72 0.44 2.41 -9.00
C ALA A 72 1.46 3.38 -8.38
N ALA A 73 1.67 3.32 -7.07
CA ALA A 73 2.67 4.14 -6.38
C ALA A 73 4.08 3.86 -6.93
N TYR A 74 4.47 2.58 -6.98
CA TYR A 74 5.75 2.17 -7.55
C TYR A 74 5.95 2.64 -9.00
N MET A 75 4.92 2.55 -9.84
CA MET A 75 5.02 3.06 -11.22
C MET A 75 5.12 4.58 -11.28
N GLY A 76 4.47 5.30 -10.35
CA GLY A 76 4.66 6.74 -10.16
C GLY A 76 6.10 7.09 -9.79
N LEU A 77 6.74 6.30 -8.93
CA LEU A 77 8.17 6.43 -8.61
C LEU A 77 9.05 6.21 -9.85
N GLN A 78 8.74 5.23 -10.70
CA GLN A 78 9.50 4.99 -11.93
C GLN A 78 9.45 6.19 -12.89
N VAL A 79 8.29 6.83 -13.03
CA VAL A 79 8.15 8.08 -13.80
C VAL A 79 9.03 9.18 -13.20
N LEU A 80 8.95 9.39 -11.88
CA LEU A 80 9.74 10.43 -11.19
C LEU A 80 11.25 10.21 -11.36
N GLU A 81 11.73 8.98 -11.23
CA GLU A 81 13.15 8.66 -11.40
C GLU A 81 13.62 8.80 -12.86
N ARG A 82 12.79 8.41 -13.85
CA ARG A 82 13.07 8.64 -15.28
C ARG A 82 13.23 10.14 -15.56
N GLU A 83 12.27 10.94 -15.14
CA GLU A 83 12.27 12.38 -15.39
C GLU A 83 13.42 13.10 -14.65
N LYS A 84 13.70 12.68 -13.42
CA LYS A 84 14.86 13.17 -12.65
C LYS A 84 16.18 12.87 -13.36
N ALA A 85 16.35 11.65 -13.90
CA ALA A 85 17.54 11.29 -14.67
C ALA A 85 17.67 12.13 -15.95
N ALA A 86 16.57 12.36 -16.67
CA ALA A 86 16.54 13.22 -17.85
C ALA A 86 16.92 14.68 -17.52
N PHE A 87 16.35 15.23 -16.44
CA PHE A 87 16.66 16.57 -15.96
C PHE A 87 18.11 16.72 -15.51
N GLN A 88 18.67 15.72 -14.84
CA GLN A 88 20.09 15.71 -14.45
C GLN A 88 21.03 15.67 -15.67
N ALA A 89 20.65 14.95 -16.73
CA ALA A 89 21.41 14.90 -17.97
C ALA A 89 21.32 16.23 -18.77
N ASN A 90 20.17 16.91 -18.72
CA ASN A 90 19.97 18.21 -19.36
C ASN A 90 19.02 19.10 -18.54
N PRO A 91 19.53 20.03 -17.72
CA PRO A 91 18.71 20.90 -16.87
C PRO A 91 17.77 21.87 -17.60
N ASN A 92 17.90 22.00 -18.93
CA ASN A 92 16.97 22.79 -19.75
C ASN A 92 15.76 21.96 -20.23
N LEU A 93 15.79 20.64 -20.06
CA LEU A 93 14.69 19.75 -20.39
C LEU A 93 13.65 19.82 -19.28
N GLN A 94 12.39 20.04 -19.64
CA GLN A 94 11.30 20.03 -18.66
C GLN A 94 10.83 18.58 -18.44
N PRO A 95 10.73 18.12 -17.18
CA PRO A 95 10.11 16.84 -16.85
C PRO A 95 8.74 16.65 -17.53
N GLU A 96 8.56 15.54 -18.22
CA GLU A 96 7.30 15.17 -18.87
C GLU A 96 6.44 14.35 -17.90
N LEU A 97 5.68 15.07 -17.07
CA LEU A 97 4.80 14.48 -16.05
C LEU A 97 3.31 14.41 -16.48
N GLN A 98 2.96 15.04 -17.61
CA GLN A 98 1.58 15.06 -18.13
C GLN A 98 1.18 13.66 -18.62
N GLY A 99 -0.08 13.27 -18.36
CA GLY A 99 -0.58 11.94 -18.70
C GLY A 99 -0.23 10.85 -17.69
N HIS A 100 0.51 11.18 -16.62
CA HIS A 100 0.85 10.27 -15.53
C HIS A 100 0.19 10.70 -14.20
N GLU A 101 -0.84 11.55 -14.24
CA GLU A 101 -1.44 12.17 -13.06
C GLU A 101 -1.89 11.14 -12.02
N TYR A 102 -2.49 10.04 -12.46
CA TYR A 102 -2.97 8.97 -11.59
C TYR A 102 -1.84 8.35 -10.75
N VAL A 103 -0.80 7.83 -11.41
CA VAL A 103 0.32 7.15 -10.72
C VAL A 103 1.16 8.13 -9.90
N LEU A 104 1.30 9.37 -10.36
CA LEU A 104 2.00 10.42 -9.61
C LEU A 104 1.24 10.81 -8.35
N GLU A 105 -0.10 10.91 -8.41
CA GLU A 105 -0.91 11.16 -7.23
C GLU A 105 -0.82 10.01 -6.22
N ARG A 106 -0.85 8.75 -6.69
CA ARG A 106 -0.68 7.57 -5.84
C ARG A 106 0.67 7.58 -5.09
N GLN A 107 1.75 8.00 -5.75
CA GLN A 107 3.08 8.07 -5.13
C GLN A 107 3.28 9.30 -4.23
N LEU A 108 2.85 10.49 -4.67
CA LEU A 108 3.19 11.75 -3.98
C LEU A 108 2.17 12.16 -2.93
N LYS A 109 0.93 11.69 -3.05
CA LYS A 109 -0.19 12.07 -2.19
C LYS A 109 -1.14 10.88 -1.98
N PRO A 110 -0.67 9.74 -1.44
CA PRO A 110 -1.52 8.61 -1.14
C PRO A 110 -2.62 9.00 -0.14
N GLU A 111 -3.81 8.41 -0.31
CA GLU A 111 -4.95 8.67 0.57
C GLU A 111 -5.11 7.54 1.60
N ALA A 112 -5.03 7.87 2.89
CA ALA A 112 -5.28 6.90 3.96
C ALA A 112 -6.72 6.38 3.89
N ARG A 113 -6.87 5.05 3.96
CA ARG A 113 -8.15 4.31 3.87
C ARG A 113 -9.05 4.39 5.11
N LYS A 114 -9.24 5.60 5.65
CA LYS A 114 -10.13 5.86 6.81
C LYS A 114 -11.59 5.47 6.53
N ASP A 115 -11.99 5.50 5.27
CA ASP A 115 -13.31 5.09 4.77
C ASP A 115 -13.62 3.61 5.06
N VAL A 116 -12.60 2.74 5.01
CA VAL A 116 -12.79 1.29 5.06
C VAL A 116 -13.33 0.80 6.40
N ALA A 117 -12.94 1.44 7.51
CA ALA A 117 -13.45 1.06 8.83
C ALA A 117 -14.97 1.25 8.95
N GLY A 118 -15.50 2.36 8.40
CA GLY A 118 -16.94 2.60 8.34
C GLY A 118 -17.64 1.65 7.39
N LEU A 119 -17.05 1.45 6.20
CA LEU A 119 -17.57 0.53 5.19
C LEU A 119 -17.73 -0.90 5.72
N LEU A 120 -16.70 -1.45 6.37
CA LEU A 120 -16.75 -2.80 6.93
C LEU A 120 -17.82 -2.91 8.02
N ALA A 121 -17.99 -1.88 8.85
CA ALA A 121 -19.04 -1.84 9.87
C ALA A 121 -20.45 -1.85 9.25
N GLU A 122 -20.68 -1.09 8.17
CA GLU A 122 -21.95 -1.06 7.43
C GLU A 122 -22.26 -2.41 6.77
N LEU A 123 -21.25 -3.08 6.23
CA LEU A 123 -21.37 -4.43 5.68
C LEU A 123 -21.50 -5.51 6.76
N GLY A 124 -21.30 -5.16 8.04
CA GLY A 124 -21.30 -6.11 9.15
C GLY A 124 -20.14 -7.10 9.10
N VAL A 125 -19.01 -6.69 8.50
CA VAL A 125 -17.77 -7.48 8.39
C VAL A 125 -16.83 -7.09 9.52
N THR A 126 -16.27 -8.09 10.21
CA THR A 126 -15.17 -7.87 11.16
C THR A 126 -13.95 -8.63 10.67
N PRO A 127 -12.88 -7.94 10.26
CA PRO A 127 -11.65 -8.62 9.86
C PRO A 127 -11.07 -9.45 11.00
N THR A 128 -10.52 -10.61 10.65
CA THR A 128 -9.79 -11.48 11.57
C THR A 128 -8.36 -10.99 11.77
N SER A 129 -7.71 -10.51 10.71
CA SER A 129 -6.48 -9.72 10.77
C SER A 129 -6.45 -8.57 9.75
N MET A 130 -5.58 -7.57 9.95
CA MET A 130 -5.44 -6.44 9.02
C MET A 130 -4.09 -5.73 9.17
N MET A 131 -3.61 -5.16 8.07
CA MET A 131 -2.53 -4.17 8.00
C MET A 131 -2.59 -3.35 6.71
N ASP A 132 -1.84 -2.26 6.63
CA ASP A 132 -1.61 -1.49 5.41
C ASP A 132 -0.50 -2.09 4.53
N ILE A 133 -0.51 -1.77 3.24
CA ILE A 133 0.47 -2.17 2.23
C ILE A 133 1.46 -1.04 2.02
N SER A 134 2.57 -1.09 2.77
CA SER A 134 3.62 -0.09 2.71
C SER A 134 4.89 -0.59 2.03
N ASP A 135 5.29 -1.85 2.24
CA ASP A 135 6.54 -2.41 1.68
C ASP A 135 6.30 -3.27 0.42
N GLY A 136 5.04 -3.56 0.10
CA GLY A 136 4.61 -4.36 -1.04
C GLY A 136 3.77 -5.57 -0.62
N LEU A 137 2.86 -6.00 -1.49
CA LEU A 137 1.85 -7.02 -1.14
C LEU A 137 2.48 -8.32 -0.62
N SER A 138 3.60 -8.75 -1.19
CA SER A 138 4.27 -9.98 -0.76
C SER A 138 4.76 -9.91 0.69
N SER A 139 5.33 -8.78 1.09
CA SER A 139 5.86 -8.53 2.43
C SER A 139 4.73 -8.58 3.47
N GLU A 140 3.61 -7.93 3.18
CA GLU A 140 2.50 -7.86 4.13
C GLU A 140 1.75 -9.18 4.28
N ILE A 141 1.62 -9.94 3.19
CA ILE A 141 1.08 -11.32 3.26
C ILE A 141 1.95 -12.18 4.16
N LEU A 142 3.27 -12.09 4.00
CA LEU A 142 4.22 -12.82 4.83
C LEU A 142 4.11 -12.36 6.29
N HIS A 143 3.99 -11.07 6.56
CA HIS A 143 3.78 -10.56 7.92
C HIS A 143 2.48 -11.06 8.56
N LEU A 144 1.35 -10.96 7.87
CA LEU A 144 0.06 -11.45 8.39
C LEU A 144 0.10 -12.95 8.66
N GLY A 145 0.57 -13.76 7.72
CA GLY A 145 0.57 -15.21 7.87
C GLY A 145 1.59 -15.69 8.90
N THR A 146 2.81 -15.15 8.92
CA THR A 146 3.83 -15.54 9.92
C THR A 146 3.40 -15.19 11.34
N GLN A 147 2.81 -14.01 11.56
CA GLN A 147 2.32 -13.59 12.88
C GLN A 147 1.08 -14.38 13.31
N SER A 148 0.24 -14.80 12.36
CA SER A 148 -0.94 -15.65 12.62
C SER A 148 -0.63 -17.15 12.67
N GLY A 149 0.56 -17.57 12.23
CA GLY A 149 0.96 -18.98 12.19
C GLY A 149 0.32 -19.81 11.07
N VAL A 150 -0.12 -19.17 9.98
CA VAL A 150 -0.78 -19.79 8.80
C VAL A 150 -0.03 -19.43 7.51
N GLY A 151 -0.28 -20.17 6.42
CA GLY A 151 0.21 -19.80 5.08
C GLY A 151 -0.86 -19.08 4.25
N CYS A 152 -0.60 -18.91 2.96
CA CYS A 152 -1.51 -18.23 2.05
C CYS A 152 -1.33 -18.71 0.60
N THR A 153 -2.45 -18.80 -0.12
CA THR A 153 -2.48 -18.91 -1.59
C THR A 153 -3.22 -17.72 -2.17
N ILE A 154 -2.54 -16.93 -3.02
CA ILE A 154 -3.14 -15.85 -3.82
C ILE A 154 -3.19 -16.23 -5.29
N TYR A 155 -4.01 -15.52 -6.05
CA TYR A 155 -4.23 -15.76 -7.47
C TYR A 155 -3.90 -14.51 -8.27
N GLU A 156 -3.00 -14.64 -9.24
CA GLU A 156 -2.52 -13.54 -10.08
C GLU A 156 -3.68 -12.82 -10.81
N ASP A 157 -4.66 -13.59 -11.30
CA ASP A 157 -5.84 -13.07 -12.02
C ASP A 157 -6.85 -12.31 -11.14
N LYS A 158 -6.67 -12.33 -9.81
CA LYS A 158 -7.55 -11.65 -8.85
C LYS A 158 -6.96 -10.36 -8.30
N ILE A 159 -5.67 -10.13 -8.50
CA ILE A 159 -5.01 -8.93 -7.97
C ILE A 159 -5.53 -7.70 -8.72
N PRO A 160 -6.13 -6.71 -8.00
CA PRO A 160 -6.66 -5.52 -8.64
C PRO A 160 -5.53 -4.58 -9.07
N MET A 161 -5.56 -4.19 -10.35
CA MET A 161 -4.58 -3.30 -10.97
C MET A 161 -5.30 -2.29 -11.85
N ASP A 162 -4.96 -1.01 -11.74
CA ASP A 162 -5.53 0.01 -12.62
C ASP A 162 -4.97 -0.14 -14.06
N PRO A 163 -5.80 0.03 -15.10
CA PRO A 163 -5.35 -0.04 -16.50
C PRO A 163 -4.22 0.93 -16.85
N GLN A 164 -4.17 2.12 -16.26
CA GLN A 164 -3.09 3.09 -16.49
C GLN A 164 -1.77 2.58 -15.90
N MET A 165 -1.82 1.95 -14.71
CA MET A 165 -0.64 1.31 -14.11
C MET A 165 -0.13 0.18 -15.00
N MET A 166 -1.01 -0.70 -15.47
CA MET A 166 -0.61 -1.82 -16.34
C MET A 166 0.01 -1.35 -17.65
N HIS A 167 -0.60 -0.37 -18.31
CA HIS A 167 -0.07 0.18 -19.57
C HIS A 167 1.30 0.82 -19.38
N LEU A 168 1.48 1.56 -18.28
CA LEU A 168 2.75 2.20 -17.96
C LEU A 168 3.84 1.16 -17.62
N ALA A 169 3.48 0.10 -16.91
CA ALA A 169 4.40 -1.01 -16.64
C ALA A 169 4.89 -1.66 -17.94
N GLU A 170 4.00 -1.86 -18.92
CA GLU A 170 4.37 -2.34 -20.26
C GLU A 170 5.33 -1.39 -20.98
N GLU A 171 5.06 -0.07 -20.94
CA GLU A 171 5.94 0.95 -21.55
C GLU A 171 7.36 0.90 -20.95
N PHE A 172 7.46 0.71 -19.63
CA PHE A 172 8.73 0.60 -18.91
C PHE A 172 9.39 -0.78 -19.03
N GLY A 173 8.72 -1.76 -19.64
CA GLY A 173 9.20 -3.15 -19.71
C GLY A 173 9.22 -3.85 -18.34
N ILE A 174 8.40 -3.40 -17.40
CA ILE A 174 8.25 -3.95 -16.05
C ILE A 174 7.06 -4.90 -16.04
N ASN A 175 7.21 -6.08 -15.43
CA ASN A 175 6.07 -6.95 -15.18
C ASN A 175 5.14 -6.30 -14.14
N PRO A 176 3.84 -6.05 -14.43
CA PRO A 176 2.90 -5.42 -13.50
C PRO A 176 2.84 -6.12 -12.13
N ILE A 177 2.95 -7.45 -12.12
CA ILE A 177 2.93 -8.24 -10.88
C ILE A 177 4.15 -7.93 -10.01
N THR A 178 5.31 -7.62 -10.61
CA THR A 178 6.49 -7.19 -9.85
C THR A 178 6.22 -5.85 -9.15
N ALA A 179 5.54 -4.90 -9.82
CA ALA A 179 5.17 -3.63 -9.20
C ALA A 179 4.22 -3.83 -8.01
N VAL A 180 3.22 -4.73 -8.13
CA VAL A 180 2.27 -5.01 -7.04
C VAL A 180 2.95 -5.74 -5.87
N LEU A 181 3.72 -6.79 -6.14
CA LEU A 181 4.27 -7.64 -5.09
C LEU A 181 5.39 -6.95 -4.29
N ASN A 182 6.18 -6.10 -4.96
CA ASN A 182 7.44 -5.59 -4.41
C ASN A 182 7.56 -4.06 -4.42
N GLY A 183 6.57 -3.34 -4.97
CA GLY A 183 6.65 -1.89 -5.13
C GLY A 183 6.48 -1.13 -3.83
N GLY A 184 5.44 -1.45 -3.07
CA GLY A 184 5.10 -0.75 -1.83
C GLY A 184 4.47 0.63 -2.05
N GLU A 185 4.32 1.36 -0.96
CA GLU A 185 3.76 2.72 -0.88
C GLU A 185 2.34 2.90 -1.45
N ASP A 186 1.59 1.81 -1.65
CA ASP A 186 0.19 1.88 -2.09
C ASP A 186 -0.73 2.39 -0.97
N TYR A 187 -0.40 2.12 0.30
CA TYR A 187 -1.19 2.48 1.50
C TYR A 187 -2.65 1.99 1.48
N GLU A 188 -2.91 0.98 0.66
CA GLU A 188 -4.12 0.18 0.70
C GLU A 188 -4.12 -0.77 1.90
N LEU A 189 -5.27 -1.32 2.26
CA LEU A 189 -5.40 -2.26 3.36
C LEU A 189 -5.43 -3.70 2.84
N LEU A 190 -4.66 -4.56 3.49
CA LEU A 190 -4.70 -6.01 3.38
C LEU A 190 -5.34 -6.56 4.66
N PHE A 191 -6.43 -7.32 4.52
CA PHE A 191 -7.11 -7.91 5.66
C PHE A 191 -7.64 -9.31 5.37
N THR A 192 -7.93 -10.04 6.44
CA THR A 192 -8.52 -11.37 6.37
C THR A 192 -9.93 -11.37 6.95
N MET A 193 -10.79 -12.25 6.45
CA MET A 193 -12.14 -12.43 6.96
C MET A 193 -12.65 -13.86 6.71
N PRO A 194 -13.61 -14.38 7.49
CA PRO A 194 -14.14 -15.72 7.27
C PRO A 194 -14.78 -15.85 5.88
N ILE A 195 -14.51 -16.94 5.17
CA ILE A 195 -15.09 -17.18 3.83
C ILE A 195 -16.62 -17.19 3.81
N ALA A 196 -17.26 -17.55 4.92
CA ALA A 196 -18.72 -17.50 5.07
C ALA A 196 -19.28 -16.08 4.94
N GLU A 197 -18.44 -15.05 5.09
CA GLU A 197 -18.83 -13.65 4.98
C GLU A 197 -18.61 -13.05 3.58
N PHE A 198 -18.14 -13.84 2.61
CA PHE A 198 -17.90 -13.41 1.22
C PHE A 198 -19.08 -12.65 0.60
N ASP A 199 -20.31 -13.12 0.85
CA ASP A 199 -21.53 -12.51 0.32
C ASP A 199 -21.75 -11.06 0.77
N LYS A 200 -21.14 -10.65 1.89
CA LYS A 200 -21.21 -9.27 2.40
C LYS A 200 -20.37 -8.31 1.57
N ILE A 201 -19.27 -8.78 0.96
CA ILE A 201 -18.33 -7.91 0.22
C ILE A 201 -18.39 -8.10 -1.30
N LYS A 202 -18.95 -9.20 -1.82
CA LYS A 202 -18.89 -9.57 -3.24
C LYS A 202 -19.42 -8.52 -4.24
N ALA A 203 -20.29 -7.61 -3.79
CA ALA A 203 -20.86 -6.55 -4.62
C ALA A 203 -20.12 -5.21 -4.47
N ASN A 204 -19.10 -5.15 -3.61
CA ASN A 204 -18.33 -3.95 -3.35
C ASN A 204 -17.13 -3.87 -4.31
N PRO A 205 -17.03 -2.83 -5.16
CA PRO A 205 -15.94 -2.72 -6.13
C PRO A 205 -14.59 -2.36 -5.48
N ASN A 206 -14.59 -1.92 -4.22
CA ASN A 206 -13.38 -1.46 -3.52
C ASN A 206 -12.75 -2.55 -2.63
N LEU A 207 -13.35 -3.74 -2.56
CA LEU A 207 -12.89 -4.85 -1.73
C LEU A 207 -12.70 -6.08 -2.62
N THR A 208 -11.45 -6.47 -2.86
CA THR A 208 -11.11 -7.53 -3.81
C THR A 208 -10.50 -8.72 -3.08
N PRO A 209 -11.19 -9.88 -3.02
CA PRO A 209 -10.58 -11.11 -2.56
C PRO A 209 -9.54 -11.59 -3.56
N ILE A 210 -8.29 -11.69 -3.10
CA ILE A 210 -7.14 -12.07 -3.94
C ILE A 210 -6.68 -13.51 -3.67
N GLY A 211 -7.19 -14.14 -2.61
CA GLY A 211 -6.72 -15.44 -2.15
C GLY A 211 -7.37 -15.87 -0.85
N HIS A 212 -6.72 -16.83 -0.19
CA HIS A 212 -7.15 -17.34 1.10
C HIS A 212 -5.96 -17.80 1.94
N MET A 213 -6.15 -17.82 3.25
CA MET A 213 -5.19 -18.33 4.23
C MET A 213 -5.26 -19.86 4.30
N THR A 214 -4.12 -20.51 4.48
CA THR A 214 -3.99 -21.97 4.46
C THR A 214 -3.44 -22.50 5.77
N GLU A 215 -3.79 -23.74 6.13
CA GLU A 215 -3.23 -24.41 7.32
C GLU A 215 -1.73 -24.69 7.13
N ASP A 216 -1.34 -25.10 5.93
CA ASP A 216 0.06 -25.26 5.55
C ASP A 216 0.75 -23.90 5.56
N LYS A 217 1.90 -23.80 6.23
CA LYS A 217 2.71 -22.57 6.37
C LYS A 217 3.52 -22.26 5.10
N VAL A 218 2.88 -22.42 3.96
CA VAL A 218 3.44 -22.15 2.63
C VAL A 218 2.78 -20.87 2.09
N PHE A 219 3.60 -20.00 1.52
CA PHE A 219 3.15 -18.75 0.91
C PHE A 219 3.39 -18.86 -0.59
N GLN A 220 2.32 -18.77 -1.37
CA GLN A 220 2.39 -19.04 -2.80
C GLN A 220 1.38 -18.23 -3.60
N MET A 221 1.70 -18.03 -4.87
CA MET A 221 0.82 -17.45 -5.87
C MET A 221 0.56 -18.46 -6.97
N VAL A 222 -0.69 -18.57 -7.38
CA VAL A 222 -1.09 -19.28 -8.60
C VAL A 222 -1.07 -18.29 -9.76
N THR A 223 -0.22 -18.54 -10.74
CA THR A 223 -0.05 -17.68 -11.91
C THR A 223 -1.19 -17.84 -12.90
N ASN A 224 -1.29 -16.92 -13.86
CA ASN A 224 -2.22 -17.01 -14.98
C ASN A 224 -2.04 -18.29 -15.82
N ALA A 225 -0.85 -18.89 -15.80
CA ALA A 225 -0.56 -20.16 -16.47
C ALA A 225 -0.92 -21.40 -15.61
N GLY A 226 -1.50 -21.20 -14.42
CA GLY A 226 -1.84 -22.25 -13.46
C GLY A 226 -0.63 -22.82 -12.71
N GLN A 227 0.54 -22.19 -12.80
CA GLN A 227 1.73 -22.62 -12.07
C GLN A 227 1.70 -22.04 -10.66
N THR A 228 2.20 -22.79 -9.70
CA THR A 228 2.36 -22.31 -8.32
C THR A 228 3.79 -21.87 -8.10
N ILE A 229 3.98 -20.62 -7.68
CA ILE A 229 5.30 -20.06 -7.34
C ILE A 229 5.31 -19.58 -5.89
N PRO A 230 6.44 -19.69 -5.17
CA PRO A 230 6.54 -19.18 -3.82
C PRO A 230 6.46 -17.64 -3.80
N LEU A 231 5.84 -17.09 -2.75
CA LEU A 231 5.92 -15.66 -2.46
C LEU A 231 7.20 -15.37 -1.67
N GLU A 232 7.97 -14.39 -2.15
CA GLU A 232 9.20 -13.94 -1.50
C GLU A 232 9.10 -12.46 -1.13
N ALA A 233 9.54 -12.09 0.08
CA ALA A 233 9.64 -10.70 0.50
C ALA A 233 10.83 -10.01 -0.20
N GLN A 234 10.53 -9.38 -1.33
CA GLN A 234 11.48 -8.57 -2.11
C GLN A 234 11.12 -7.08 -2.10
N GLY A 235 10.17 -6.67 -1.25
CA GLY A 235 9.82 -5.27 -1.00
C GLY A 235 10.93 -4.44 -0.37
N TRP A 236 10.60 -3.19 -0.04
CA TRP A 236 11.56 -2.22 0.50
C TRP A 236 12.27 -2.71 1.77
N LYS A 237 13.57 -2.45 1.87
CA LYS A 237 14.39 -2.73 3.06
C LYS A 237 15.26 -1.52 3.35
N ALA A 238 15.07 -0.90 4.52
CA ALA A 238 15.84 0.27 4.94
C ALA A 238 17.36 0.00 5.02
N PHE A 239 17.73 -1.26 5.26
CA PHE A 239 19.12 -1.72 5.26
C PHE A 239 19.21 -2.99 4.41
N SER A 240 20.13 -3.02 3.45
CA SER A 240 20.56 -4.29 2.85
C SER A 240 21.32 -5.08 3.91
N ALA A 241 20.94 -6.34 4.14
CA ALA A 241 21.77 -7.22 4.97
C ALA A 241 23.17 -7.29 4.35
N GLU A 242 24.19 -6.95 5.14
CA GLU A 242 25.60 -7.19 4.80
C GLU A 242 25.90 -8.69 4.64
#